data_AF-A0A3C1GQZ6-F1
#
_entry.id   AF-A0A3C1GQZ6-F1
#
_cell.length_a   1.000
_cell.length_b   1.000
_cell.length_c   1.000
_cell.angle_alpha   90.00
_cell.angle_beta   90.00
_cell.angle_gamma   90.00
#
_symmetry.space_group_name_H-M   'P 1'
#
loop_
_entity.id
_entity.type
_entity.pdbx_description
1 polymer ?
#
loop_
_entity_poly.entity_id
_entity_poly.type
_entity_poly.pdbx_seq_one_letter_code
_entity_poly.pdbx_strand_id
1 'polypeptide(L)'
;MLLLVDTENPEEIATADAIISRLAVRAIEMEGTCTGEHGIGQGKQKHMAQEHGNSVAVMQAIKSALDPNNILNPGKIWPQSLATADSQADNCFCKFF
;
A
#
# COMPACT_ATOMS: atom_id res chain seq x y z
N MET A 1 -15.19 -7.93 5.77
CA MET A 1 -15.35 -8.40 7.17
C MET A 1 -15.47 -7.18 8.04
N LEU A 2 -16.56 -7.07 8.80
CA LEU A 2 -16.81 -5.97 9.73
C LEU A 2 -16.56 -6.51 11.14
N LEU A 3 -15.64 -5.90 11.88
CA LEU A 3 -15.49 -6.14 13.31
C LEU A 3 -16.31 -5.08 14.04
N LEU A 4 -17.19 -5.51 14.93
CA LEU A 4 -17.89 -4.60 15.83
C LEU A 4 -16.94 -4.32 17.00
N VAL A 5 -16.52 -3.08 17.13
CA VAL A 5 -15.66 -2.59 18.21
C VAL A 5 -16.21 -1.28 18.74
N ASP A 6 -16.00 -1.05 20.03
CA ASP A 6 -16.14 0.29 20.58
C ASP A 6 -14.97 1.17 20.11
N THR A 7 -15.28 2.21 19.36
CA THR A 7 -14.28 3.16 18.83
C THR A 7 -13.72 4.09 19.90
N GLU A 8 -14.33 4.16 21.08
CA GLU A 8 -13.80 4.92 22.22
C GLU A 8 -12.89 4.06 23.11
N ASN A 9 -12.86 2.74 22.92
CA ASN A 9 -12.01 1.83 23.67
C ASN A 9 -10.70 1.51 22.88
N PRO A 10 -9.55 2.07 23.29
CA PRO A 10 -8.28 1.87 22.56
C PRO A 10 -7.78 0.42 22.60
N GLU A 11 -8.12 -0.36 23.64
CA GLU A 11 -7.72 -1.78 23.72
C GLU A 11 -8.48 -2.64 22.71
N GLU A 12 -9.76 -2.35 22.48
CA GLU A 12 -10.56 -3.02 21.46
C GLU A 12 -10.07 -2.70 20.05
N ILE A 13 -9.70 -1.45 19.79
CA ILE A 13 -9.10 -1.04 18.51
C ILE A 13 -7.79 -1.81 18.28
N ALA A 14 -6.89 -1.83 19.26
CA ALA A 14 -5.61 -2.53 19.14
C ALA A 14 -5.81 -4.04 18.89
N THR A 15 -6.79 -4.64 19.57
CA THR A 15 -7.15 -6.05 19.39
C THR A 15 -7.71 -6.32 17.99
N ALA A 16 -8.60 -5.46 17.49
CA ALA A 16 -9.16 -5.58 16.16
C ALA A 16 -8.11 -5.42 15.06
N ASP A 17 -7.20 -4.46 15.20
CA ASP A 17 -6.07 -4.28 14.28
C ASP A 17 -5.17 -5.52 14.23
N ALA A 18 -4.88 -6.13 15.38
CA ALA A 18 -4.10 -7.37 15.46
C ALA A 18 -4.83 -8.54 14.77
N ILE A 19 -6.15 -8.67 14.98
CA ILE A 19 -6.98 -9.69 14.33
C ILE A 19 -6.97 -9.51 12.81
N ILE A 20 -7.23 -8.29 12.34
CA ILE A 20 -7.26 -7.96 10.90
C ILE A 20 -5.89 -8.24 10.28
N SER A 21 -4.80 -7.81 10.91
CA SER A 21 -3.45 -8.06 10.41
C SER A 21 -3.13 -9.54 10.30
N ARG A 22 -3.51 -10.34 11.30
CA ARG A 22 -3.27 -11.79 11.29
C ARG A 22 -4.11 -12.51 10.24
N LEU A 23 -5.36 -12.08 10.05
CA LEU A 23 -6.22 -12.60 9.01
C LEU A 23 -5.68 -12.28 7.62
N ALA A 24 -5.20 -11.05 7.41
CA ALA A 24 -4.63 -10.61 6.14
C ALA A 24 -3.42 -11.46 5.75
N VAL A 25 -2.49 -11.65 6.68
CA VAL A 25 -1.30 -12.50 6.45
C VAL A 25 -1.71 -13.93 6.09
N ARG A 26 -2.64 -14.53 6.84
CA ARG A 26 -3.12 -15.90 6.54
C ARG A 26 -3.78 -16.01 5.18
N ALA A 27 -4.57 -15.01 4.77
CA ALA A 27 -5.19 -15.01 3.45
C ALA A 27 -4.12 -14.98 2.35
N ILE A 28 -3.08 -14.15 2.50
CA ILE A 28 -1.97 -14.06 1.56
C ILE A 28 -1.15 -15.37 1.51
N GLU A 29 -0.88 -15.99 2.66
CA GLU A 29 -0.18 -17.28 2.76
C GLU A 29 -0.94 -18.42 2.05
N MET A 30 -2.26 -18.31 1.94
CA MET A 30 -3.12 -19.26 1.24
C MET A 30 -3.37 -18.86 -0.23
N GLU A 31 -2.51 -18.00 -0.81
CA GLU A 31 -2.64 -17.47 -2.18
C GLU A 31 -3.97 -16.70 -2.42
N GLY A 32 -4.64 -16.29 -1.35
CA GLY A 32 -5.80 -15.40 -1.39
C GLY A 32 -5.40 -13.94 -1.49
N THR A 33 -6.31 -13.10 -1.96
CA THR A 33 -6.12 -11.64 -2.03
C THR A 33 -6.76 -10.96 -0.83
N CYS A 34 -6.14 -9.88 -0.36
CA CYS A 34 -6.62 -9.14 0.79
C CYS A 34 -7.34 -7.85 0.39
N THR A 35 -8.27 -7.93 -0.55
CA THR A 35 -9.03 -6.75 -1.01
C THR A 35 -10.11 -6.33 -0.01
N GLY A 36 -10.45 -5.04 -0.02
CA GLY A 36 -11.77 -4.56 0.39
C GLY A 36 -12.60 -4.22 -0.85
N GLU A 37 -13.89 -4.00 -0.68
CA GLU A 37 -14.79 -3.58 -1.77
C GLU A 37 -14.40 -2.21 -2.40
N HIS A 38 -13.48 -1.49 -1.74
CA HIS A 38 -12.90 -0.21 -2.17
C HIS A 38 -11.36 -0.26 -2.35
N GLY A 39 -10.77 -1.45 -2.55
CA GLY A 39 -9.32 -1.67 -2.64
C GLY A 39 -8.66 -1.96 -1.29
N ILE A 40 -7.32 -1.82 -1.21
CA ILE A 40 -6.51 -2.21 -0.03
C ILE A 40 -6.73 -1.26 1.15
N GLY A 41 -7.03 0.03 0.89
CA GLY A 41 -7.26 1.03 1.94
C GLY A 41 -5.97 1.40 2.71
N GLN A 42 -6.00 2.49 3.48
CA GLN A 42 -4.81 2.96 4.21
C GLN A 42 -4.36 1.96 5.29
N GLY A 43 -5.31 1.31 5.99
CA GLY A 43 -5.01 0.35 7.06
C GLY A 43 -4.28 -0.92 6.60
N LYS A 44 -4.32 -1.25 5.30
CA LYS A 44 -3.61 -2.41 4.74
C LYS A 44 -2.41 -2.05 3.85
N GLN A 45 -2.00 -0.78 3.79
CA GLN A 45 -0.77 -0.37 3.07
C GLN A 45 0.45 -1.22 3.46
N LYS A 46 0.55 -1.58 4.74
CA LYS A 46 1.62 -2.44 5.30
C LYS A 46 1.72 -3.83 4.65
N HIS A 47 0.66 -4.32 4.02
CA HIS A 47 0.61 -5.64 3.37
C HIS A 47 0.89 -5.59 1.87
N MET A 48 1.00 -4.40 1.26
CA MET A 48 1.24 -4.24 -0.19
C MET A 48 2.48 -4.98 -0.69
N ALA A 49 3.59 -4.88 0.07
CA ALA A 49 4.83 -5.57 -0.30
C ALA A 49 4.70 -7.09 -0.20
N GLN A 50 3.89 -7.59 0.74
CA GLN A 50 3.64 -9.02 0.91
C GLN A 50 2.71 -9.57 -0.16
N GLU A 51 1.67 -8.81 -0.54
CA GLU A 51 0.67 -9.24 -1.52
C GLU A 51 1.16 -9.12 -2.97
N HIS A 52 1.88 -8.05 -3.30
CA HIS A 52 2.25 -7.74 -4.69
C HIS A 52 3.74 -7.85 -5.01
N GLY A 53 4.60 -7.98 -3.98
CA GLY A 53 6.04 -8.14 -4.15
C GLY A 53 6.66 -7.08 -5.06
N ASN A 54 7.43 -7.54 -6.05
CA ASN A 54 8.14 -6.68 -7.01
C ASN A 54 7.22 -5.80 -7.87
N SER A 55 5.93 -6.15 -7.98
CA SER A 55 4.96 -5.37 -8.76
C SER A 55 4.71 -3.98 -8.15
N VAL A 56 5.04 -3.78 -6.86
CA VAL A 56 4.94 -2.47 -6.20
C VAL A 56 5.80 -1.42 -6.90
N ALA A 57 7.01 -1.78 -7.35
CA ALA A 57 7.89 -0.85 -8.07
C ALA A 57 7.28 -0.41 -9.41
N VAL A 58 6.61 -1.34 -10.11
CA VAL A 58 5.92 -1.03 -11.38
C VAL A 58 4.72 -0.11 -11.13
N MET A 59 3.93 -0.37 -10.08
CA MET A 59 2.82 0.49 -9.70
C MET A 59 3.28 1.92 -9.34
N GLN A 60 4.43 2.04 -8.66
CA GLN A 60 5.04 3.34 -8.37
C GLN A 60 5.53 4.04 -9.65
N ALA A 61 6.19 3.34 -10.56
CA ALA A 61 6.64 3.89 -11.82
C ALA A 61 5.47 4.44 -12.66
N ILE A 62 4.36 3.69 -12.74
CA ILE A 62 3.13 4.14 -13.41
C ILE A 62 2.57 5.40 -12.73
N LYS A 63 2.51 5.41 -11.40
CA LYS A 63 2.02 6.57 -10.63
C LYS A 63 2.87 7.82 -10.89
N SER A 64 4.20 7.70 -10.89
CA SER A 64 5.11 8.82 -11.15
C SER A 64 5.00 9.32 -12.59
N ALA A 65 4.77 8.43 -13.56
CA ALA A 65 4.56 8.81 -14.95
C ALA A 65 3.24 9.57 -15.18
N LEU A 66 2.17 9.18 -14.48
CA LEU A 66 0.84 9.79 -14.62
C LEU A 66 0.62 11.01 -13.72
N ASP A 67 1.29 11.07 -12.58
CA ASP A 67 1.14 12.13 -11.57
C ASP A 67 2.50 12.58 -11.04
N PRO A 68 3.32 13.24 -11.88
CA PRO A 68 4.65 13.69 -11.51
C PRO A 68 4.65 14.74 -10.38
N ASN A 69 3.54 15.46 -10.21
CA ASN A 69 3.36 16.44 -9.14
C ASN A 69 2.73 15.85 -7.87
N ASN A 70 2.43 14.55 -7.86
CA ASN A 70 1.82 13.82 -6.74
C ASN A 70 0.52 14.48 -6.20
N ILE A 71 -0.32 15.02 -7.08
CA ILE A 71 -1.57 15.71 -6.69
C ILE A 71 -2.76 14.74 -6.52
N LEU A 72 -2.70 13.56 -7.14
CA LEU A 72 -3.78 12.58 -7.10
C LEU A 72 -3.67 11.73 -5.83
N ASN A 73 -4.29 12.22 -4.75
CA ASN A 73 -4.48 11.54 -3.47
C ASN A 73 -3.16 11.08 -2.80
N PRO A 74 -2.28 12.04 -2.43
CA PRO A 74 -0.99 11.74 -1.82
C PRO A 74 -1.17 11.02 -0.48
N GLY A 75 -0.31 10.05 -0.17
CA GLY A 75 -0.39 9.29 1.08
C GLY A 75 -1.41 8.14 1.07
N LYS A 76 -2.19 7.96 -0.01
CA LYS A 76 -3.26 6.94 -0.04
C LYS A 76 -2.75 5.52 -0.20
N ILE A 77 -1.72 5.31 -1.02
CA ILE A 77 -1.11 3.98 -1.22
C ILE A 77 0.33 3.99 -0.69
N TRP A 78 1.07 5.08 -0.94
CA TRP A 78 2.47 5.23 -0.55
C TRP A 78 2.62 6.27 0.57
N PRO A 79 3.36 5.99 1.64
CA PRO A 79 3.67 6.99 2.66
C PRO A 79 4.48 8.15 2.05
N GLN A 80 4.18 9.39 2.48
CA GLN A 80 4.68 10.63 1.86
C GLN A 80 6.21 10.81 1.90
N SER A 81 6.94 10.03 2.71
CA SER A 81 8.39 10.12 2.86
C SER A 81 9.21 9.53 1.70
N LEU A 82 8.56 8.89 0.71
CA LEU A 82 9.24 8.33 -0.47
C LEU A 82 9.28 9.29 -1.67
N ALA A 83 8.74 10.51 -1.55
CA ALA A 83 8.66 11.47 -2.65
C ALA A 83 9.94 12.30 -2.89
N THR A 84 11.01 12.09 -2.11
CA THR A 84 12.29 12.80 -2.27
C THR A 84 13.46 11.83 -2.37
N ALA A 85 13.48 11.03 -3.41
CA ALA A 85 14.68 10.40 -3.92
C ALA A 85 14.48 10.17 -5.42
N ASP A 86 14.98 11.11 -6.22
CA ASP A 86 15.49 10.94 -7.60
C ASP A 86 15.42 12.26 -8.37
N SER A 87 16.11 13.30 -7.87
CA SER A 87 16.56 14.42 -8.70
C SER A 87 17.93 14.13 -9.34
N GLN A 88 18.25 12.86 -9.60
CA GLN A 88 19.47 12.49 -10.31
C GLN A 88 19.31 11.18 -11.10
N ALA A 89 18.45 11.22 -12.10
CA ALA A 89 18.51 10.30 -13.24
C ALA A 89 18.44 11.09 -14.56
N ASP A 90 19.23 12.17 -14.63
CA ASP A 90 19.69 12.70 -15.91
C ASP A 90 20.61 11.64 -16.55
N ASN A 91 20.30 11.27 -17.80
CA ASN A 91 21.07 10.42 -18.72
C ASN A 91 21.03 8.88 -18.55
N CYS A 92 19.87 8.25 -18.78
CA CYS A 92 19.89 6.97 -19.51
C CYS A 92 18.57 6.62 -20.24
N PHE A 93 17.99 7.55 -20.99
CA PHE A 93 16.86 7.27 -21.91
C PHE A 93 17.29 6.66 -23.26
N CYS A 94 18.53 6.17 -23.36
CA CYS A 94 19.09 5.61 -24.59
C CYS A 94 19.84 4.32 -24.30
N LYS A 95 19.13 3.23 -23.98
CA LYS A 95 19.54 1.86 -24.35
C LYS A 95 18.47 0.85 -23.94
N PHE A 96 17.86 0.28 -24.98
CA PHE A 96 17.00 -0.90 -24.98
C PHE A 96 15.57 -0.70 -24.47
N PHE A 97 14.74 -0.17 -25.38
CA PHE A 97 13.28 -0.28 -25.47
C PHE A 97 12.46 0.27 -24.30
#